data_AF-A0A420ME38-F1
#
_entry.id   AF-A0A420ME38-F1
#
_cell.length_a   1.000
_cell.length_b   1.000
_cell.length_c   1.000
_cell.angle_alpha   90.00
_cell.angle_beta   90.00
_cell.angle_gamma   90.00
#
_symmetry.space_group_name_H-M   'P 1'
#
loop_
_entity.id
_entity.type
_entity.pdbx_description
1 polymer ?
#
loop_
_entity_poly.entity_id
_entity_poly.type
_entity_poly.pdbx_seq_one_letter_code
_entity_poly.pdbx_strand_id
1 'polypeptide(L)'
;MDKVNFIRAYAKARRVGMTKKNILSGWRVTGNWPIPRSKALRHPEIQQDRPNSGPRVTPEPRPYLGSDDTPQTSRQIRDLGLNKTPKTRRRYNVIAKGFEAQQQTVAAHTARIASLEEELARLKRGKKRKAVPNPNRRFMTLGETLSVGEAIPEGETQNESVVVESVCSDERESESEASSVIEVREEAVPQQRTTRSGRLIKRPKF
;
A
#
# COMPACT_ATOMS: atom_id res chain seq x y z
N MET A 1 -65.67 -14.93 -23.42
CA MET A 1 -65.53 -13.65 -22.69
C MET A 1 -66.10 -12.55 -23.56
N ASP A 2 -67.21 -11.96 -23.14
CA ASP A 2 -67.92 -10.97 -23.95
C ASP A 2 -67.21 -9.61 -23.88
N LYS A 3 -66.88 -9.04 -25.04
CA LYS A 3 -66.22 -7.73 -25.14
C LYS A 3 -66.98 -6.63 -24.40
N VAL A 4 -68.31 -6.68 -24.44
CA VAL A 4 -69.19 -5.73 -23.76
C VAL A 4 -69.07 -5.85 -22.24
N ASN A 5 -68.97 -7.08 -21.71
CA ASN A 5 -68.83 -7.29 -20.28
C ASN A 5 -67.46 -6.81 -19.78
N PHE A 6 -66.39 -7.04 -20.57
CA PHE A 6 -65.06 -6.50 -20.28
C PHE A 6 -65.07 -4.97 -20.20
N ILE A 7 -65.66 -4.28 -21.18
CA ILE A 7 -65.73 -2.80 -21.18
C ILE A 7 -66.50 -2.28 -19.96
N ARG A 8 -67.63 -2.91 -19.60
CA ARG A 8 -68.42 -2.54 -18.42
C ARG A 8 -67.65 -2.78 -17.11
N ALA A 9 -66.98 -3.92 -16.99
CA ALA A 9 -66.16 -4.26 -15.84
C ALA A 9 -64.97 -3.30 -15.70
N TYR A 10 -64.28 -3.00 -16.80
CA TYR A 10 -63.18 -2.03 -16.83
C TYR A 10 -63.65 -0.62 -16.47
N ALA A 11 -64.81 -0.18 -16.98
CA ALA A 11 -65.38 1.12 -16.61
C ALA A 11 -65.69 1.21 -15.11
N LYS A 12 -66.25 0.15 -14.52
CA LYS A 12 -66.50 0.07 -13.07
C LYS A 12 -65.18 0.08 -12.27
N ALA A 13 -64.21 -0.73 -12.67
CA ALA A 13 -62.90 -0.80 -12.04
C ALA A 13 -62.15 0.54 -12.12
N ARG A 14 -62.22 1.23 -13.27
CA ARG A 14 -61.60 2.55 -13.46
C ARG A 14 -62.20 3.60 -12.53
N ARG A 15 -63.54 3.61 -12.34
CA ARG A 15 -64.21 4.56 -11.44
C ARG A 15 -63.73 4.42 -9.98
N VAL A 16 -63.48 3.19 -9.54
CA VAL A 16 -63.02 2.88 -8.18
C VAL A 16 -61.50 3.06 -8.05
N GLY A 17 -60.73 2.64 -9.06
CA GLY A 17 -59.27 2.66 -9.06
C GLY A 17 -58.67 4.05 -9.30
N MET A 18 -59.22 4.82 -10.24
CA MET A 18 -58.73 6.15 -10.64
C MET A 18 -59.33 7.27 -9.78
N THR A 19 -59.39 7.07 -8.47
CA THR A 19 -59.76 8.13 -7.55
C THR A 19 -58.53 8.95 -7.19
N LYS A 20 -58.71 10.25 -6.91
CA LYS A 20 -57.63 11.14 -6.48
C LYS A 20 -56.81 10.52 -5.34
N LYS A 21 -57.47 10.00 -4.31
CA LYS A 21 -56.84 9.36 -3.14
C LYS A 21 -55.92 8.19 -3.53
N ASN A 22 -56.39 7.28 -4.39
CA ASN A 22 -55.61 6.12 -4.82
C ASN A 22 -54.41 6.53 -5.66
N ILE A 23 -54.58 7.49 -6.58
CA ILE A 23 -53.49 8.04 -7.38
C ILE A 23 -52.43 8.65 -6.46
N LEU A 24 -52.79 9.59 -5.56
CA LEU A 24 -51.82 10.22 -4.65
C LEU A 24 -51.12 9.21 -3.73
N SER A 25 -51.83 8.17 -3.29
CA SER A 25 -51.24 7.09 -2.49
C SER A 25 -50.21 6.28 -3.27
N GLY A 26 -50.46 5.98 -4.54
CA GLY A 26 -49.53 5.26 -5.41
C GLY A 26 -48.21 6.01 -5.58
N TRP A 27 -48.27 7.31 -5.86
CA TRP A 27 -47.07 8.15 -5.94
C TRP A 27 -46.31 8.28 -4.62
N ARG A 28 -47.02 8.28 -3.49
CA ARG A 28 -46.41 8.33 -2.15
C ARG A 28 -45.62 7.05 -1.87
N VAL A 29 -46.18 5.89 -2.25
CA VAL A 29 -45.54 4.57 -2.05
C VAL A 29 -44.34 4.39 -2.99
N THR A 30 -44.44 4.81 -4.26
CA THR A 30 -43.33 4.68 -5.22
C THR A 30 -42.19 5.67 -4.98
N GLY A 31 -42.34 6.61 -4.04
CA GLY A 31 -41.34 7.64 -3.75
C GLY A 31 -41.18 8.69 -4.87
N ASN A 32 -41.99 8.60 -5.93
CA ASN A 32 -42.00 9.55 -7.05
C ASN A 32 -42.96 10.73 -6.81
N TRP A 33 -43.58 10.81 -5.63
CA TRP A 33 -44.36 11.97 -5.21
C TRP A 33 -43.46 13.21 -5.17
N PRO A 34 -43.69 14.22 -6.03
CA PRO A 34 -42.88 15.43 -6.01
C PRO A 34 -43.34 16.27 -4.82
N ILE A 35 -42.73 16.06 -3.64
CA ILE A 35 -42.98 16.92 -2.47
C ILE A 35 -42.70 18.39 -2.84
N PRO A 36 -41.65 18.69 -3.64
CA PRO A 36 -41.58 19.95 -4.38
C PRO A 36 -41.66 19.73 -5.91
N ARG A 37 -42.53 20.49 -6.60
CA ARG A 37 -42.65 20.53 -8.07
C ARG A 37 -41.30 20.77 -8.77
N SER A 38 -40.41 21.52 -8.12
CA SER A 38 -39.06 21.80 -8.61
C SER A 38 -38.17 20.55 -8.73
N LYS A 39 -38.42 19.47 -7.98
CA LYS A 39 -37.62 18.24 -8.09
C LYS A 39 -37.94 17.49 -9.38
N ALA A 40 -39.21 17.45 -9.78
CA ALA A 40 -39.61 16.87 -11.06
C ALA A 40 -39.06 17.70 -12.23
N LEU A 41 -39.18 19.03 -12.17
CA LEU A 41 -38.65 19.93 -13.22
C LEU A 41 -37.12 20.01 -13.28
N ARG A 42 -36.40 19.41 -12.32
CA ARG A 42 -34.94 19.30 -12.31
C ARG A 42 -34.44 17.95 -12.84
N HIS A 43 -35.33 17.08 -13.32
CA HIS A 43 -34.93 15.82 -13.94
C HIS A 43 -34.15 16.12 -15.23
N PRO A 44 -32.98 15.50 -15.46
CA PRO A 44 -32.16 15.77 -16.64
C PRO A 44 -32.89 15.53 -17.97
N GLU A 45 -33.88 14.62 -18.00
CA GLU A 45 -34.71 14.39 -19.20
C GLU A 45 -35.78 15.47 -19.45
N ILE A 46 -36.16 16.25 -18.43
CA ILE A 46 -37.18 17.32 -18.53
C ILE A 46 -36.50 18.67 -18.80
N GLN A 47 -35.25 18.82 -18.34
CA GLN A 47 -34.47 20.00 -18.65
C GLN A 47 -34.12 19.96 -20.14
N GLN A 48 -34.34 21.08 -20.82
CA GLN A 48 -33.75 21.26 -22.13
C GLN A 48 -32.23 21.10 -21.98
N ASP A 49 -31.62 20.30 -22.85
CA ASP A 49 -30.17 20.30 -22.98
C ASP A 49 -29.74 21.76 -23.09
N ARG A 50 -28.82 22.14 -22.19
CA ARG A 50 -28.33 23.51 -22.13
C ARG A 50 -27.98 23.92 -23.55
N PRO A 51 -28.57 25.00 -24.11
CA PRO A 51 -28.32 25.36 -25.48
C PRO A 51 -26.81 25.51 -25.65
N ASN A 52 -26.24 24.76 -26.59
CA ASN A 52 -24.83 24.84 -26.99
C ASN A 52 -24.47 26.22 -27.59
N SER A 53 -25.31 27.25 -27.40
CA SER A 53 -25.18 28.60 -27.96
C SER A 53 -24.25 29.50 -27.14
N GLY A 54 -23.80 29.06 -25.97
CA GLY A 54 -22.60 29.64 -25.38
C GLY A 54 -21.41 28.83 -25.89
N PRO A 55 -20.31 29.45 -26.37
CA PRO A 55 -19.07 28.71 -26.44
C PRO A 55 -18.90 28.07 -25.07
N ARG A 56 -18.78 26.74 -25.04
CA ARG A 56 -18.26 26.05 -23.86
C ARG A 56 -16.84 26.59 -23.75
N VAL A 57 -16.71 27.74 -23.08
CA VAL A 57 -15.45 28.34 -22.70
C VAL A 57 -14.93 27.37 -21.67
N THR A 58 -14.35 26.27 -22.14
CA THR A 58 -13.18 25.71 -21.50
C THR A 58 -12.31 26.93 -21.28
N PRO A 59 -12.18 27.44 -20.04
CA PRO A 59 -11.34 28.59 -19.81
C PRO A 59 -10.00 28.27 -20.44
N GLU A 60 -9.46 29.19 -21.23
CA GLU A 60 -8.13 28.99 -21.79
C GLU A 60 -7.22 28.55 -20.64
N PRO A 61 -6.47 27.44 -20.83
CA PRO A 61 -5.54 26.98 -19.82
C PRO A 61 -4.67 28.17 -19.44
N ARG A 62 -4.71 28.57 -18.16
CA ARG A 62 -3.85 29.65 -17.70
C ARG A 62 -2.41 29.28 -18.06
N PRO A 63 -1.64 30.18 -18.70
CA PRO A 63 -0.25 29.89 -19.01
C PRO A 63 0.45 29.47 -17.73
N TYR A 64 1.06 28.30 -17.75
CA TYR A 64 1.82 27.79 -16.62
C TYR A 64 3.07 28.65 -16.49
N LEU A 65 3.07 29.55 -15.50
CA LEU A 65 4.20 30.44 -15.18
C LEU A 65 5.18 29.81 -14.16
N GLY A 66 5.08 28.50 -13.92
CA GLY A 66 6.00 27.78 -13.04
C GLY A 66 7.27 27.35 -13.78
N SER A 67 8.33 27.05 -13.04
CA SER A 67 9.43 26.26 -13.63
C SER A 67 8.93 24.85 -13.93
N ASP A 68 9.38 24.26 -15.03
CA ASP A 68 9.08 22.87 -15.42
C ASP A 68 9.78 21.83 -14.51
N ASP A 69 10.23 22.24 -13.32
CA ASP A 69 10.94 21.38 -12.40
C ASP A 69 9.96 20.39 -11.74
N THR A 70 10.00 19.14 -12.21
CA THR A 70 9.28 18.05 -11.57
C THR A 70 9.89 17.75 -10.19
N PRO A 71 9.08 17.66 -9.12
CA PRO A 71 9.60 17.38 -7.80
C PRO A 71 10.18 15.95 -7.73
N GLN A 72 11.42 15.84 -7.27
CA GLN A 72 12.19 14.60 -7.22
C GLN A 72 12.10 13.88 -5.87
N THR A 73 11.67 14.59 -4.82
CA THR A 73 11.64 14.06 -3.45
C THR A 73 10.27 14.28 -2.81
N SER A 74 9.82 13.33 -1.99
CA SER A 74 8.57 13.45 -1.21
C SER A 74 8.48 14.74 -0.38
N ARG A 75 9.61 15.23 0.16
CA ARG A 75 9.71 16.52 0.87
C ARG A 75 9.36 17.70 -0.03
N GLN A 76 9.94 17.77 -1.23
CA GLN A 76 9.63 18.82 -2.21
C GLN A 76 8.13 18.83 -2.54
N ILE A 77 7.51 17.65 -2.66
CA ILE A 77 6.06 17.53 -2.89
C ILE A 77 5.24 18.07 -1.71
N ARG A 78 5.68 17.85 -0.46
CA ARG A 78 5.02 18.42 0.73
C ARG A 78 5.18 19.92 0.80
N ASP A 79 6.34 20.44 0.42
CA ASP A 79 6.62 21.88 0.37
C ASP A 79 5.75 22.56 -0.69
N LEU A 80 5.54 21.89 -1.83
CA LEU A 80 4.54 22.26 -2.82
C LEU A 80 3.11 22.23 -2.28
N GLY A 81 2.82 21.64 -1.12
CA GLY A 81 1.54 21.71 -0.41
C GLY A 81 1.43 22.83 0.64
N LEU A 82 2.55 23.48 1.03
CA LEU A 82 2.58 24.54 2.04
C LEU A 82 1.91 25.83 1.54
N ASN A 83 1.09 26.47 2.37
CA ASN A 83 0.31 27.69 2.02
C ASN A 83 -0.81 27.49 0.99
N LYS A 84 -1.22 26.25 0.69
CA LYS A 84 -2.39 25.95 -0.16
C LYS A 84 -3.61 25.52 0.65
N THR A 85 -4.76 25.49 -0.03
CA THR A 85 -6.02 25.04 0.58
C THR A 85 -5.91 23.61 1.13
N PRO A 86 -6.68 23.27 2.19
CA PRO A 86 -6.61 21.93 2.79
C PRO A 86 -6.85 20.79 1.78
N LYS A 87 -7.73 21.00 0.79
CA LYS A 87 -8.00 20.03 -0.28
C LYS A 87 -6.78 19.81 -1.18
N THR A 88 -6.08 20.88 -1.54
CA THR A 88 -4.87 20.80 -2.35
C THR A 88 -3.71 20.18 -1.57
N ARG A 89 -3.51 20.57 -0.30
CA ARG A 89 -2.51 19.95 0.58
C ARG A 89 -2.71 18.44 0.73
N ARG A 90 -3.96 17.97 0.86
CA ARG A 90 -4.27 16.53 0.88
C ARG A 90 -3.83 15.81 -0.40
N ARG A 91 -4.01 16.42 -1.57
CA ARG A 91 -3.58 15.84 -2.86
C ARG A 91 -2.07 15.68 -2.92
N TYR A 92 -1.31 16.71 -2.54
CA TYR A 92 0.15 16.62 -2.45
C TYR A 92 0.62 15.56 -1.45
N ASN A 93 -0.04 15.44 -0.30
CA ASN A 93 0.31 14.42 0.69
C ASN A 93 0.12 12.99 0.18
N VAL A 94 -0.89 12.73 -0.66
CA VAL A 94 -1.08 11.40 -1.27
C VAL A 94 0.07 11.07 -2.21
N ILE A 95 0.48 12.04 -3.04
CA ILE A 95 1.60 11.87 -3.98
C ILE A 95 2.92 11.68 -3.20
N ALA A 96 3.16 12.49 -2.17
CA ALA A 96 4.36 12.40 -1.33
C ALA A 96 4.50 11.02 -0.67
N LYS A 97 3.40 10.43 -0.19
CA LYS A 97 3.40 9.06 0.36
C LYS A 97 3.76 8.00 -0.67
N GLY A 98 3.27 8.15 -1.91
CA GLY A 98 3.64 7.26 -3.01
C GLY A 98 5.15 7.30 -3.30
N PHE A 99 5.73 8.50 -3.28
CA PHE A 99 7.17 8.68 -3.43
C PHE A 99 7.99 8.03 -2.31
N GLU A 100 7.53 8.11 -1.06
CA GLU A 100 8.21 7.46 0.07
C GLU A 100 8.24 5.95 -0.07
N ALA A 101 7.14 5.33 -0.50
CA ALA A 101 7.10 3.90 -0.76
C ALA A 101 8.12 3.51 -1.84
N GLN A 102 8.22 4.29 -2.92
CA GLN A 102 9.20 4.07 -3.98
C GLN A 102 10.64 4.27 -3.48
N GLN A 103 10.90 5.28 -2.65
CA GLN A 103 12.23 5.48 -2.07
C GLN A 103 12.63 4.32 -1.15
N GLN A 104 11.68 3.74 -0.41
CA GLN A 104 11.92 2.55 0.41
C GLN A 104 12.24 1.31 -0.44
N THR A 105 11.54 1.09 -1.55
CA THR A 105 11.85 -0.04 -2.43
C THR A 105 13.23 0.11 -3.08
N VAL A 106 13.56 1.32 -3.55
CA VAL A 106 14.90 1.61 -4.07
C VAL A 106 15.96 1.37 -3.00
N ALA A 107 15.76 1.89 -1.78
CA ALA A 107 16.70 1.67 -0.67
C ALA A 107 16.89 0.18 -0.35
N ALA A 108 15.81 -0.60 -0.29
CA ALA A 108 15.86 -2.04 -0.06
C ALA A 108 16.62 -2.77 -1.18
N HIS A 109 16.39 -2.39 -2.44
CA HIS A 109 17.13 -2.95 -3.57
C HIS A 109 18.61 -2.57 -3.55
N THR A 110 18.95 -1.32 -3.22
CA THR A 110 20.35 -0.90 -3.11
C THR A 110 21.09 -1.66 -2.00
N ALA A 111 20.44 -1.91 -0.86
CA ALA A 111 21.01 -2.71 0.22
C ALA A 111 21.26 -4.17 -0.20
N ARG A 112 20.30 -4.77 -0.93
CA ARG A 112 20.43 -6.13 -1.47
C ARG A 112 21.51 -6.23 -2.53
N ILE A 113 21.67 -5.22 -3.38
CA ILE A 113 22.75 -5.17 -4.37
C ILE A 113 24.10 -5.13 -3.64
N ALA A 114 24.24 -4.26 -2.64
CA ALA A 114 25.48 -4.16 -1.87
C ALA A 114 25.86 -5.48 -1.18
N SER A 115 24.90 -6.19 -0.58
CA SER A 115 25.17 -7.49 0.05
C SER A 115 25.61 -8.55 -0.96
N LEU A 116 24.95 -8.60 -2.12
CA LEU A 116 25.31 -9.52 -3.20
C LEU A 116 26.69 -9.20 -3.80
N GLU A 117 27.02 -7.92 -3.92
CA GLU A 117 28.34 -7.47 -4.36
C GLU A 117 29.44 -7.89 -3.39
N GLU A 118 29.18 -7.84 -2.07
CA GLU A 118 30.11 -8.32 -1.05
C GLU A 118 30.31 -9.84 -1.12
N GLU A 119 29.23 -10.62 -1.28
CA GLU A 119 29.31 -12.07 -1.48
C GLU A 119 30.12 -12.42 -2.74
N LEU A 120 29.87 -11.73 -3.84
CA LEU A 120 30.64 -11.87 -5.07
C LEU A 120 32.11 -11.51 -4.87
N ALA A 121 32.41 -10.45 -4.12
CA ALA A 121 33.78 -10.06 -3.80
C ALA A 121 34.49 -11.14 -2.95
N ARG A 122 33.79 -11.74 -1.98
CA ARG A 122 34.29 -12.85 -1.16
C ARG A 122 34.58 -14.09 -2.00
N LEU A 123 33.68 -14.46 -2.92
CA LEU A 123 33.86 -15.61 -3.82
C LEU A 123 34.97 -15.36 -4.86
N LYS A 124 35.05 -14.14 -5.40
CA LYS A 124 36.09 -13.73 -6.35
C LYS A 124 37.47 -13.64 -5.71
N ARG A 125 37.56 -13.41 -4.39
CA ARG A 125 38.80 -13.48 -3.61
C ARG A 125 39.23 -14.94 -3.50
N GLY A 126 39.67 -15.52 -4.63
CA GLY A 126 40.15 -16.89 -4.69
C GLY A 126 41.20 -17.18 -3.62
N LYS A 127 41.31 -18.44 -3.19
CA LYS A 127 42.38 -18.86 -2.27
C LYS A 127 43.72 -18.55 -2.92
N LYS A 128 44.51 -17.64 -2.32
CA LYS A 128 45.91 -17.45 -2.72
C LYS A 128 46.60 -18.81 -2.57
N ARG A 129 47.13 -19.35 -3.66
CA ARG A 129 47.91 -20.59 -3.62
C ARG A 129 49.05 -20.35 -2.64
N LYS A 130 49.15 -21.15 -1.57
CA LYS A 130 50.36 -21.13 -0.76
C LYS A 130 51.51 -21.51 -1.70
N ALA A 131 52.61 -20.76 -1.65
CA ALA A 131 53.81 -21.13 -2.37
C ALA A 131 54.23 -22.50 -1.86
N VAL A 132 54.05 -23.53 -2.70
CA VAL A 132 54.51 -24.88 -2.37
C VAL A 132 56.04 -24.81 -2.35
N PRO A 133 56.70 -25.09 -1.21
CA PRO A 133 58.16 -25.11 -1.18
C PRO A 133 58.65 -26.07 -2.26
N ASN A 134 59.51 -25.58 -3.15
CA ASN A 134 60.07 -26.40 -4.21
C ASN A 134 60.75 -27.62 -3.56
N PRO A 135 60.35 -28.87 -3.88
CA PRO A 135 60.89 -30.07 -3.24
C PRO A 135 62.42 -30.17 -3.40
N ASN A 136 62.97 -29.64 -4.51
CA ASN A 136 64.41 -29.62 -4.76
C ASN A 136 65.17 -28.65 -3.86
N ARG A 137 64.49 -27.67 -3.24
CA ARG A 137 65.14 -26.72 -2.32
C ARG A 137 65.61 -27.39 -1.03
N ARG A 138 64.89 -28.43 -0.57
CA ARG A 138 65.30 -29.25 0.59
C ARG A 138 66.59 -30.02 0.32
N PHE A 139 66.77 -30.49 -0.91
CA PHE A 139 67.98 -31.23 -1.30
C PHE A 139 69.20 -30.32 -1.48
N MET A 140 69.01 -29.09 -1.98
CA MET A 140 70.09 -28.09 -2.06
C MET A 140 70.63 -27.72 -0.66
N THR A 141 69.74 -27.50 0.32
CA THR A 141 70.16 -27.21 1.69
C THR A 141 70.89 -28.38 2.36
N LEU A 142 70.51 -29.62 2.07
CA LEU A 142 71.20 -30.80 2.63
C LEU A 142 72.64 -30.93 2.11
N GLY A 143 72.85 -30.66 0.81
CA GLY A 143 74.18 -30.63 0.23
C GLY A 143 75.07 -29.55 0.86
N GLU A 144 74.50 -28.35 1.07
CA GLU A 144 75.18 -27.25 1.75
C GLU A 144 75.55 -27.61 3.20
N THR A 145 74.62 -28.16 4.00
CA THR A 145 74.89 -28.57 5.39
C THR A 145 75.86 -29.74 5.53
N LEU A 146 75.97 -30.61 4.51
CA LEU A 146 76.96 -31.69 4.52
C LEU A 146 78.35 -31.20 4.07
N SER A 147 78.39 -30.19 3.20
CA SER A 147 79.64 -29.56 2.76
C SER A 147 80.22 -28.58 3.78
N VAL A 148 79.37 -27.91 4.56
CA VAL A 148 79.72 -27.11 5.73
C VAL A 148 79.64 -28.05 6.94
N GLY A 149 80.71 -28.79 7.24
CA GLY A 149 80.73 -29.76 8.35
C GLY A 149 80.53 -29.10 9.73
N GLU A 150 79.29 -28.84 10.11
CA GLU A 150 78.90 -28.24 11.39
C GLU A 150 78.32 -29.31 12.32
N ALA A 151 78.85 -29.36 13.54
CA ALA A 151 78.48 -30.31 14.58
C ALA A 151 77.02 -30.10 15.03
N ILE A 152 76.29 -31.21 15.18
CA ILE A 152 74.91 -31.29 15.68
C ILE A 152 74.80 -30.59 17.06
N PRO A 153 73.96 -29.55 17.23
CA PRO A 153 73.43 -29.22 18.54
C PRO A 153 72.18 -30.08 18.80
N GLU A 154 72.30 -30.96 19.80
CA GLU A 154 71.19 -31.62 20.47
C GLU A 154 70.26 -30.58 21.11
N GLY A 155 68.94 -30.74 20.94
CA GLY A 155 67.92 -30.09 21.77
C GLY A 155 66.97 -29.16 21.02
N GLU A 156 65.71 -29.58 20.88
CA GLU A 156 64.59 -29.04 21.69
C GLU A 156 63.25 -29.51 21.09
N THR A 157 62.64 -30.49 21.77
CA THR A 157 61.24 -30.88 21.61
C THR A 157 60.35 -29.73 22.08
N GLN A 158 59.83 -28.93 21.14
CA GLN A 158 58.74 -28.01 21.44
C GLN A 158 57.41 -28.75 21.31
N ASN A 159 56.86 -29.09 22.47
CA ASN A 159 55.49 -29.54 22.66
C ASN A 159 54.54 -28.40 22.29
N GLU A 160 53.88 -28.49 21.14
CA GLU A 160 52.75 -27.61 20.82
C GLU A 160 51.48 -28.24 21.38
N SER A 161 50.91 -27.58 22.39
CA SER A 161 49.68 -27.96 23.07
C SER A 161 48.48 -27.86 22.12
N VAL A 162 47.75 -28.98 22.04
CA VAL A 162 46.41 -29.06 21.44
C VAL A 162 45.43 -28.25 22.30
N VAL A 163 45.11 -27.04 21.86
CA VAL A 163 43.98 -26.27 22.38
C VAL A 163 42.73 -26.78 21.66
N VAL A 164 41.94 -27.57 22.38
CA VAL A 164 40.59 -27.97 22.00
C VAL A 164 39.68 -26.75 22.16
N GLU A 165 39.37 -26.06 21.07
CA GLU A 165 38.39 -24.98 21.09
C GLU A 165 36.99 -25.54 20.80
N SER A 166 36.14 -25.33 21.80
CA SER A 166 34.76 -25.79 21.95
C SER A 166 33.89 -25.52 20.73
N VAL A 167 33.24 -26.58 20.25
CA VAL A 167 31.98 -26.48 19.52
C VAL A 167 30.96 -25.85 20.47
N CYS A 168 30.30 -24.78 20.04
CA CYS A 168 29.05 -24.33 20.64
C CYS A 168 28.07 -24.01 19.51
N SER A 169 27.28 -25.02 19.16
CA SER A 169 26.05 -24.88 18.41
C SER A 169 24.94 -24.61 19.42
N ASP A 170 24.21 -23.53 19.25
CA ASP A 170 22.87 -23.41 19.83
C ASP A 170 21.98 -22.62 18.86
N GLU A 171 21.25 -23.37 18.04
CA GLU A 171 19.92 -22.96 17.60
C GLU A 171 18.95 -23.20 18.76
N ARG A 172 18.23 -22.17 19.17
CA ARG A 172 17.03 -22.29 20.00
C ARG A 172 15.99 -21.31 19.47
N GLU A 173 15.17 -21.83 18.56
CA GLU A 173 13.79 -21.41 18.43
C GLU A 173 13.10 -21.62 19.79
N SER A 174 12.36 -20.62 20.26
CA SER A 174 11.32 -20.86 21.26
C SER A 174 10.19 -19.88 21.05
N GLU A 175 9.12 -20.45 20.53
CA GLU A 175 7.76 -19.95 20.50
C GLU A 175 7.32 -19.54 21.90
N SER A 176 6.56 -18.45 22.00
CA SER A 176 5.66 -18.22 23.13
C SER A 176 4.35 -17.65 22.62
N GLU A 177 3.45 -18.59 22.35
CA GLU A 177 2.00 -18.48 22.47
C GLU A 177 1.65 -17.85 23.84
N ALA A 178 1.10 -16.64 23.83
CA ALA A 178 0.42 -16.07 24.98
C ALA A 178 -1.06 -15.91 24.62
N SER A 179 -1.85 -16.88 25.08
CA SER A 179 -3.29 -16.94 24.97
C SER A 179 -3.98 -15.69 25.52
N SER A 180 -4.68 -15.03 24.61
CA SER A 180 -5.96 -14.32 24.75
C SER A 180 -6.80 -14.70 25.98
N VAL A 181 -7.03 -13.72 26.87
CA VAL A 181 -8.26 -13.61 27.65
C VAL A 181 -8.72 -12.16 27.58
N ILE A 182 -9.65 -11.86 26.67
CA ILE A 182 -10.34 -10.56 26.60
C ILE A 182 -11.76 -10.80 27.13
N GLU A 183 -12.03 -10.32 28.33
CA GLU A 183 -13.39 -10.26 28.88
C GLU A 183 -14.23 -9.27 28.06
N VAL A 184 -15.18 -9.81 27.28
CA VAL A 184 -16.18 -9.02 26.56
C VAL A 184 -17.30 -8.66 27.53
N ARG A 185 -17.21 -7.48 28.13
CA ARG A 185 -18.34 -6.84 28.82
C ARG A 185 -19.22 -6.17 27.78
N GLU A 186 -20.31 -6.84 27.37
CA GLU A 186 -21.34 -6.25 26.51
C GLU A 186 -22.16 -5.21 27.31
N GLU A 187 -21.72 -3.95 27.28
CA GLU A 187 -22.64 -2.84 27.55
C GLU A 187 -23.45 -2.57 26.29
N ALA A 188 -24.75 -2.87 26.33
CA ALA A 188 -25.70 -2.62 25.25
C ALA A 188 -25.90 -1.11 25.02
N VAL A 189 -25.02 -0.51 24.22
CA VAL A 189 -25.17 0.88 23.75
C VAL A 189 -26.26 0.91 22.68
N PRO A 190 -27.30 1.77 22.80
CA PRO A 190 -28.34 1.87 21.78
C PRO A 190 -27.75 2.33 20.45
N GLN A 191 -27.77 1.46 19.43
CA GLN A 191 -27.25 1.75 18.10
C GLN A 191 -27.99 2.94 17.49
N GLN A 192 -27.31 4.08 17.41
CA GLN A 192 -27.83 5.27 16.74
C GLN A 192 -27.88 5.01 15.24
N ARG A 193 -29.08 5.10 14.64
CA ARG A 193 -29.25 4.94 13.20
C ARG A 193 -28.44 6.00 12.44
N THR A 194 -27.44 5.54 11.70
CA THR A 194 -26.59 6.38 10.86
C THR A 194 -26.94 6.20 9.38
N THR A 195 -26.66 7.22 8.58
CA THR A 195 -26.70 7.12 7.11
C THR A 195 -25.47 6.37 6.60
N ARG A 196 -25.48 5.91 5.33
CA ARG A 196 -24.32 5.25 4.68
C ARG A 196 -23.02 6.07 4.74
N SER A 197 -23.09 7.39 4.95
CA SER A 197 -21.95 8.28 5.15
C SER A 197 -21.63 8.59 6.63
N GLY A 198 -22.18 7.84 7.59
CA GLY A 198 -21.91 7.98 9.02
C GLY A 198 -22.62 9.14 9.74
N ARG A 199 -23.55 9.86 9.08
CA ARG A 199 -24.23 11.01 9.69
C ARG A 199 -25.38 10.55 10.59
N LEU A 200 -25.43 11.05 11.83
CA LEU A 200 -26.49 10.79 12.80
C LEU A 200 -27.85 11.35 12.34
N ILE A 201 -28.88 10.51 12.38
CA ILE A 201 -30.26 10.90 12.02
C ILE A 201 -30.95 11.44 13.27
N LYS A 202 -31.25 12.75 13.29
CA LYS A 202 -32.02 13.36 14.40
C LYS A 202 -33.49 12.97 14.28
N ARG A 203 -34.07 12.43 15.36
CA ARG A 203 -35.52 12.19 15.43
C ARG A 203 -36.26 13.54 15.58
N PRO A 204 -37.38 13.76 14.87
CA PRO A 204 -38.23 14.91 15.14
C PRO A 204 -38.84 14.76 16.54
N LYS A 205 -38.84 15.85 17.31
CA LYS A 205 -39.59 15.95 18.57
C LYS A 205 -41.05 16.24 18.20
N PHE A 206 -41.97 15.40 18.65
CA PHE A 206 -43.41 15.70 18.66
C PHE A 206 -43.74 16.51 19.91
#